data_AF-A0A414AJT8-F1
#
_entry.id   AF-A0A414AJT8-F1
#
_cell.length_a   1.000
_cell.length_b   1.000
_cell.length_c   1.000
_cell.angle_alpha   90.00
_cell.angle_beta   90.00
_cell.angle_gamma   90.00
#
_symmetry.space_group_name_H-M   'P 1'
#
loop_
_entity.id
_entity.type
_entity.pdbx_description
1 polymer ?
#
loop_
_entity_poly.entity_id
_entity_poly.type
_entity_poly.pdbx_seq_one_letter_code
_entity_poly.pdbx_strand_id
1 'polypeptide(L)' 'MVFNYSKLRGRIVEKYNTQGKFAEAVGLTDRSVSLKLNNGIGFSQDEIINWCELLNLKSCEIPAYFFDTKV' A
#
# COMPACT_ATOMS: atom_id res chain seq x y z
N MET A 1 -7.53 -3.13 15.16
CA MET A 1 -6.22 -3.77 14.94
C MET A 1 -5.38 -2.79 14.13
N VAL A 2 -4.08 -2.63 14.44
CA VAL A 2 -3.21 -1.70 13.72
C VAL A 2 -2.26 -2.51 12.85
N PHE A 3 -2.29 -2.26 11.54
CA PHE A 3 -1.42 -2.91 10.58
C PHE A 3 -0.14 -2.09 10.37
N ASN A 4 0.95 -2.81 10.14
CA ASN A 4 2.27 -2.26 9.86
C ASN A 4 2.51 -2.20 8.35
N TYR A 5 2.35 -1.00 7.78
CA TYR A 5 2.57 -0.76 6.36
C TYR A 5 4.00 -0.28 6.03
N SER A 6 4.98 -0.49 6.91
CA SER A 6 6.36 -0.02 6.68
C SER A 6 6.99 -0.66 5.43
N LYS A 7 6.77 -1.96 5.21
CA LYS A 7 7.21 -2.65 3.99
C LYS A 7 6.54 -2.09 2.74
N LEU A 8 5.23 -1.85 2.81
CA LEU A 8 4.46 -1.31 1.69
C LEU A 8 4.94 0.10 1.31
N ARG A 9 5.22 0.95 2.30
CA ARG A 9 5.83 2.27 2.09
C ARG A 9 7.20 2.18 1.42
N GLY A 10 8.06 1.28 1.91
CA GLY A 10 9.37 1.04 1.31
C GLY A 10 9.24 0.69 -0.17
N ARG A 11 8.36 -0.27 -0.49
CA ARG A 11 8.12 -0.70 -1.86
C ARG A 11 7.59 0.40 -2.78
N ILE A 12 6.69 1.25 -2.27
CA ILE A 12 6.19 2.42 -3.00
C ILE A 12 7.34 3.37 -3.36
N VAL A 13 8.22 3.67 -2.41
CA VAL A 13 9.39 4.53 -2.63
C VAL A 13 10.38 3.89 -3.61
N GLU A 14 10.67 2.60 -3.47
CA GLU A 14 11.57 1.87 -4.38
C GLU A 14 11.11 1.91 -5.84
N LYS A 15 9.79 1.79 -6.09
CA LYS A 15 9.24 1.70 -7.44
C LYS A 15 8.82 3.04 -8.04
N TYR A 16 8.23 3.92 -7.23
CA TYR A 16 7.64 5.18 -7.68
C TYR A 16 8.41 6.41 -7.22
N ASN A 17 9.50 6.27 -6.46
CA ASN A 17 10.29 7.32 -5.78
C ASN A 17 9.55 8.06 -4.67
N THR A 18 8.28 8.44 -4.88
CA THR A 18 7.49 9.18 -3.90
C THR A 18 6.07 8.61 -3.79
N GLN A 19 5.44 8.86 -2.63
CA GLN A 19 4.03 8.50 -2.42
C GLN A 19 3.10 9.21 -3.42
N GLY A 20 3.40 10.47 -3.76
CA GLY A 20 2.59 11.24 -4.72
C GLY A 20 2.55 10.60 -6.10
N LYS A 21 3.71 10.16 -6.63
CA LYS A 21 3.77 9.46 -7.92
C LYS A 21 3.00 8.15 -7.92
N PHE A 22 3.01 7.45 -6.78
CA PHE A 22 2.20 6.25 -6.62
C PHE A 22 0.70 6.57 -6.53
N ALA A 23 0.33 7.64 -5.82
CA ALA A 23 -1.06 8.11 -5.75
C ALA A 23 -1.62 8.41 -7.15
N GLU A 24 -0.85 9.10 -7.99
CA GLU A 24 -1.19 9.34 -9.40
C GLU A 24 -1.37 8.02 -10.18
N ALA A 25 -0.45 7.07 -10.01
CA ALA A 25 -0.51 5.78 -10.71
C ALA A 25 -1.72 4.92 -10.33
N VAL A 26 -2.17 5.02 -9.08
CA VAL A 26 -3.34 4.27 -8.57
C VAL A 26 -4.66 5.06 -8.65
N GLY A 27 -4.63 6.26 -9.24
CA GLY A 27 -5.81 7.10 -9.42
C GLY A 27 -6.38 7.68 -8.12
N LEU A 28 -5.54 7.87 -7.11
CA LEU A 28 -5.92 8.39 -5.80
C LEU A 28 -5.22 9.72 -5.48
N THR A 29 -5.75 10.43 -4.48
CA THR A 29 -5.05 11.59 -3.91
C THR A 29 -3.98 11.13 -2.91
N ASP A 30 -2.94 11.96 -2.72
CA ASP A 30 -1.89 11.69 -1.73
C ASP A 30 -2.46 11.54 -0.30
N ARG A 31 -3.53 12.29 0.00
CA ARG A 31 -4.28 12.16 1.27
C ARG A 31 -4.94 10.78 1.40
N SER A 32 -5.56 10.26 0.35
CA SER A 32 -6.20 8.94 0.38
C SER A 32 -5.18 7.83 0.61
N VAL A 33 -4.04 7.88 -0.09
CA VAL A 33 -2.93 6.93 0.10
C VAL A 33 -2.38 7.03 1.52
N SER A 34 -2.16 8.26 2.02
CA SER A 34 -1.72 8.49 3.40
C SER A 34 -2.70 7.91 4.42
N LEU A 35 -4.00 8.11 4.26
CA LEU A 35 -5.01 7.57 5.18
C LEU A 35 -4.97 6.04 5.19
N LYS A 36 -4.82 5.38 4.04
CA LYS A 36 -4.69 3.92 3.97
C LYS A 36 -3.42 3.43 4.67
N LEU A 37 -2.27 4.03 4.35
CA LEU A 37 -0.98 3.66 4.93
C LEU A 37 -0.83 4.03 6.42
N ASN A 38 -1.73 4.85 6.96
CA ASN A 38 -1.77 5.21 8.39
C ASN A 38 -2.96 4.56 9.13
N ASN A 39 -3.59 3.52 8.58
CA ASN A 39 -4.74 2.84 9.18
C ASN A 39 -5.99 3.73 9.39
N GLY A 40 -6.08 4.88 8.74
CA GLY A 40 -7.25 5.76 8.79
C GLY A 40 -8.42 5.23 7.95
N ILE A 41 -8.13 4.52 6.85
CA ILE A 41 -9.12 3.84 6.01
C ILE A 41 -8.56 2.46 5.66
N GLY A 42 -9.41 1.42 5.70
CA GLY A 42 -9.02 0.08 5.29
C GLY A 42 -8.77 -0.06 3.79
N PHE A 43 -8.25 -1.22 3.40
CA PHE A 43 -8.12 -1.64 2.01
C PHE A 43 -9.26 -2.58 1.63
N SER A 44 -9.87 -2.32 0.47
CA SER A 44 -10.74 -3.30 -0.20
C SER A 44 -9.90 -4.37 -0.90
N GLN A 45 -10.48 -5.54 -1.16
CA GLN A 45 -9.77 -6.64 -1.84
C GLN A 45 -9.29 -6.22 -3.25
N ASP A 46 -10.12 -5.51 -4.01
CA ASP A 46 -9.75 -4.97 -5.32
C ASP A 46 -8.58 -4.00 -5.24
N GLU A 47 -8.51 -3.19 -4.19
CA GLU A 47 -7.40 -2.26 -3.99
C GLU A 47 -6.10 -3.00 -3.69
N ILE A 48 -6.15 -4.05 -2.85
CA ILE A 48 -4.97 -4.88 -2.57
C ILE A 48 -4.43 -5.48 -3.86
N ILE A 49 -5.30 -6.04 -4.70
CA ILE A 49 -4.92 -6.64 -5.98
C ILE A 49 -4.31 -5.58 -6.89
N ASN A 50 -4.99 -4.45 -7.10
CA ASN A 50 -4.53 -3.36 -7.94
C ASN A 50 -3.16 -2.81 -7.47
N TRP A 51 -3.00 -2.61 -6.16
CA TRP A 51 -1.72 -2.15 -5.59
C TRP A 51 -0.62 -3.19 -5.79
N CYS A 52 -0.93 -4.48 -5.68
CA CYS A 52 0.05 -5.54 -5.94
C CYS A 52 0.51 -5.56 -7.39
N GLU A 53 -0.39 -5.41 -8.36
CA GLU A 53 -0.05 -5.31 -9.77
C GLU A 53 0.84 -4.08 -10.04
N LEU A 54 0.42 -2.91 -9.54
CA LEU A 54 1.17 -1.67 -9.67
C LEU A 54 2.52 -1.72 -8.96
N LEU A 55 2.65 -2.45 -7.84
CA LEU A 55 3.92 -2.59 -7.10
C LEU A 55 4.75 -3.80 -7.54
N ASN A 56 4.24 -4.60 -8.49
CA ASN A 56 4.81 -5.86 -8.96
C ASN A 56 5.16 -6.77 -7.78
N LEU A 57 4.15 -7.01 -6.94
CA LEU A 57 4.17 -7.92 -5.80
C LEU A 57 3.56 -9.25 -6.20
N LYS A 58 4.18 -10.35 -5.79
CA LYS A 58 3.58 -11.68 -5.99
C LYS A 58 2.46 -11.90 -4.99
N SER A 59 1.46 -12.69 -5.38
CA SER A 59 0.32 -13.02 -4.51
C SER A 59 0.73 -13.66 -3.17
N CYS A 60 1.84 -14.39 -3.15
CA CYS A 60 2.39 -14.97 -1.92
C CYS A 60 2.95 -13.93 -0.93
N GLU A 61 3.25 -12.72 -1.38
CA GLU A 61 3.80 -11.66 -0.54
C GLU A 61 2.72 -10.79 0.10
N ILE A 62 1.47 -10.85 -0.40
CA ILE A 62 0.33 -10.05 0.09
C ILE A 62 0.23 -10.06 1.62
N PRO A 63 0.29 -11.22 2.31
CA PRO A 63 0.24 -11.27 3.78
C PRO A 63 1.30 -10.39 4.45
N ALA A 64 2.53 -10.39 3.92
CA ALA A 64 3.65 -9.66 4.48
C ALA A 64 3.58 -8.15 4.27
N TYR A 65 2.78 -7.67 3.31
CA TYR A 65 2.63 -6.25 2.99
C TYR A 65 1.36 -5.63 3.58
N PHE A 66 0.25 -6.38 3.61
CA PHE A 66 -1.07 -5.84 3.96
C PHE A 66 -1.61 -6.33 5.30
N PHE A 67 -1.09 -7.45 5.82
CA PHE A 67 -1.63 -8.13 6.99
C PHE A 67 -0.61 -8.27 8.13
N ASP A 68 0.57 -7.63 8.02
CA ASP A 68 1.51 -7.51 9.14
C ASP A 68 0.90 -6.62 10.22
N THR A 69 0.88 -7.08 11.46
CA THR A 69 0.25 -6.37 12.58
C THR A 69 1.31 -5.75 13.47
N LYS A 70 1.10 -4.51 13.89
CA LYS A 70 1.96 -3.87 14.88
C LYS A 70 1.65 -4.45 16.26
N VAL A 71 2.66 -5.06 16.90
CA VAL A 71 2.60 -5.57 18.28
C VAL A 71 2.60 -4.42 19.28
#